data_AF-A0AAU8JMQ9-F1
#
_entry.id   AF-A0AAU8JMQ9-F1
#
_cell.length_a   1.000
_cell.length_b   1.000
_cell.length_c   1.000
_cell.angle_alpha   90.00
_cell.angle_beta   90.00
_cell.angle_gamma   90.00
#
_symmetry.space_group_name_H-M   'P 1'
#
loop_
_entity.id
_entity.type
_entity.pdbx_description
1 polymer ?
#
loop_
_entity_poly.entity_id
_entity_poly.type
_entity_poly.pdbx_seq_one_letter_code
_entity_poly.pdbx_strand_id
1 'polypeptide(L)'
;MIQYVIRTKKPLVYQNASQEISQSNDSYFKTHQPKSILCIPLLNQRRLIALVYLENNLATGVFTTKPMEILQMISTQAAISLENSRLYASLEEKVQQRTEELEQKNQKLSQTLEELQRTQVRLIQSEKMSGLGRIVGGIAHEINNPINFISGNVIYAQNYFDELLYLIHAYGEELPHPSPMIQEKIEEMDLDYLRVDVKELLTSMKYGCDRIAKIVQGLRTFSRLDEAEMKPVDIHVSIESSLMLLQSRINGEANLRQVTVEKNYGNLPNVICYGA
;
A
#
# COMPACT_ATOMS: atom_id res chain seq x y z
N MET A 1 -3.56 -66.85 26.11
CA MET A 1 -4.94 -66.48 25.75
C MET A 1 -5.03 -65.19 24.91
N ILE A 2 -4.65 -64.02 25.43
CA ILE A 2 -4.75 -62.73 24.71
C ILE A 2 -4.09 -62.78 23.33
N GLN A 3 -2.84 -63.26 23.24
CA GLN A 3 -2.14 -63.39 21.96
C GLN A 3 -2.82 -64.33 20.96
N TYR A 4 -3.53 -65.36 21.44
CA TYR A 4 -4.31 -66.25 20.58
C TYR A 4 -5.44 -65.47 19.89
N VAL A 5 -6.17 -64.65 20.64
CA VAL A 5 -7.28 -63.84 20.11
C VAL A 5 -6.75 -62.75 19.17
N ILE A 6 -5.62 -62.13 19.49
CA ILE A 6 -4.95 -61.16 18.60
C ILE A 6 -4.60 -61.80 17.26
N ARG A 7 -3.97 -62.99 17.29
CA ARG A 7 -3.48 -63.68 16.09
C ARG A 7 -4.61 -64.27 15.24
N THR A 8 -5.56 -64.94 15.89
CA THR A 8 -6.64 -65.66 15.19
C THR A 8 -7.84 -64.78 14.86
N LYS A 9 -7.99 -63.64 15.54
CA LYS A 9 -9.16 -62.75 15.47
C LYS A 9 -10.48 -63.49 15.76
N LYS A 10 -10.41 -64.60 16.49
CA LYS A 10 -11.56 -65.38 16.93
C LYS A 10 -11.75 -65.23 18.44
N PRO A 11 -13.00 -65.16 18.92
CA PRO A 11 -13.27 -65.16 20.35
C PRO A 11 -12.78 -66.46 20.99
N LEU A 12 -12.28 -66.35 22.22
CA LEU A 12 -11.81 -67.48 23.02
C LEU A 12 -12.58 -67.50 24.33
N VAL A 13 -13.12 -68.66 24.68
CA VAL A 13 -13.90 -68.88 25.89
C VAL A 13 -13.31 -70.04 26.66
N TYR A 14 -13.09 -69.84 27.96
CA TYR A 14 -12.81 -70.90 28.90
C TYR A 14 -14.02 -71.06 29.81
N GLN A 15 -14.71 -72.19 29.68
CA GLN A 15 -15.91 -72.46 30.49
C GLN A 15 -15.54 -72.87 31.90
N ASN A 16 -14.40 -73.55 32.05
CA ASN A 16 -13.77 -73.83 33.33
C ASN A 16 -12.29 -73.42 33.26
N ALA A 17 -12.03 -72.13 33.50
CA ALA A 17 -10.68 -71.58 33.42
C ALA A 17 -9.73 -72.22 34.44
N SER A 18 -10.22 -72.66 35.59
CA SER A 18 -9.42 -73.33 36.62
C SER A 18 -8.89 -74.71 36.17
N GLN A 19 -9.62 -75.42 35.31
CA GLN A 19 -9.16 -76.68 34.71
C GLN A 19 -8.38 -76.46 33.41
N GLU A 20 -8.85 -75.57 32.54
CA GLU A 20 -8.31 -75.38 31.20
C GLU A 20 -7.01 -74.55 31.17
N ILE A 21 -6.75 -73.75 32.22
CA ILE A 21 -5.57 -72.88 32.36
C ILE A 21 -4.65 -73.39 33.49
N SER A 22 -4.92 -74.57 34.04
CA SER A 22 -4.23 -75.18 35.20
C SER A 22 -2.71 -75.38 35.01
N GLN A 23 -2.21 -75.40 33.78
CA GLN A 23 -0.78 -75.52 33.45
C GLN A 23 -0.12 -74.19 33.04
N SER A 24 -0.84 -73.06 33.13
CA SER A 24 -0.29 -71.76 32.78
C SER A 24 0.72 -71.27 33.82
N ASN A 25 1.87 -70.76 33.36
CA ASN A 25 2.88 -70.14 34.23
C ASN A 25 2.56 -68.69 34.62
N ASP A 26 1.42 -68.16 34.18
CA ASP A 26 1.01 -66.79 34.46
C ASP A 26 0.62 -66.60 35.94
N SER A 27 1.30 -65.66 36.62
CA SER A 27 1.06 -65.30 38.02
C SER A 27 -0.36 -64.81 38.30
N TYR A 28 -1.02 -64.22 37.29
CA TYR A 28 -2.37 -63.70 37.43
C TYR A 28 -3.39 -64.81 37.69
N PHE A 29 -3.35 -65.88 36.88
CA PHE A 29 -4.29 -67.01 37.01
C PHE A 29 -4.05 -67.83 38.27
N LYS A 30 -2.81 -67.88 38.78
CA LYS A 30 -2.48 -68.52 40.06
C LYS A 30 -3.10 -67.78 41.25
N THR A 31 -3.14 -66.45 41.17
CA THR A 31 -3.60 -65.58 42.27
C THR A 31 -5.13 -65.39 42.26
N HIS A 32 -5.71 -65.14 41.08
CA HIS A 32 -7.12 -64.72 40.98
C HIS A 32 -8.08 -65.88 40.67
N GLN A 33 -7.57 -67.03 40.21
CA GLN A 33 -8.33 -68.26 39.95
C GLN A 33 -9.73 -68.03 39.36
N PRO A 34 -9.85 -67.31 38.23
CA PRO A 34 -11.15 -67.09 37.60
C PRO A 34 -11.79 -68.44 37.23
N LYS A 35 -13.13 -68.52 37.36
CA LYS A 35 -13.88 -69.75 37.07
C LYS A 35 -14.28 -69.84 35.60
N SER A 36 -14.63 -68.73 34.97
CA SER A 36 -14.84 -68.66 33.53
C SER A 36 -14.28 -67.37 32.95
N ILE A 37 -13.82 -67.42 31.70
CA ILE A 37 -13.17 -66.31 31.00
C ILE A 37 -13.68 -66.22 29.58
N LEU A 38 -13.86 -65.00 29.09
CA LEU A 38 -14.21 -64.68 27.72
C LEU A 38 -13.30 -63.58 27.21
N CYS A 39 -12.67 -63.81 26.06
CA CYS A 39 -11.88 -62.81 25.35
C CYS A 39 -12.42 -62.65 23.93
N ILE A 40 -12.96 -61.47 23.63
CA ILE A 40 -13.57 -61.17 22.32
C ILE A 40 -12.76 -60.06 21.63
N PRO A 41 -12.42 -60.22 20.34
CA PRO A 41 -11.80 -59.15 19.57
C PRO A 41 -12.83 -58.11 19.11
N LEU A 42 -12.53 -56.84 19.29
CA LEU A 42 -13.24 -55.72 18.67
C LEU A 42 -12.69 -55.53 17.26
N LEU A 43 -13.48 -55.93 16.26
CA LEU A 43 -13.08 -55.92 14.84
C LEU A 43 -13.90 -54.90 14.05
N ASN A 44 -13.22 -54.12 13.20
CA ASN A 44 -13.85 -53.33 12.14
C ASN A 44 -13.17 -53.68 10.81
N GLN A 45 -13.94 -54.07 9.78
CA GLN A 45 -13.41 -54.49 8.47
C GLN A 45 -12.21 -55.46 8.55
N ARG A 46 -12.27 -56.46 9.46
CA ARG A 46 -11.20 -57.45 9.75
C ARG A 46 -9.93 -56.88 10.40
N ARG A 47 -9.87 -55.60 10.74
CA ARG A 47 -8.82 -54.99 11.56
C ARG A 47 -9.19 -55.13 13.04
N LEU A 48 -8.22 -55.56 13.85
CA LEU A 48 -8.36 -55.58 15.31
C LEU A 48 -8.14 -54.17 15.85
N ILE A 49 -9.17 -53.61 16.49
CA ILE A 49 -9.13 -52.30 17.14
C ILE A 49 -8.72 -52.45 18.60
N ALA A 50 -9.34 -53.41 19.29
CA ALA A 50 -9.15 -53.64 20.72
C ALA A 50 -9.61 -55.06 21.11
N LEU A 51 -9.48 -55.40 22.39
CA LEU A 51 -9.92 -56.66 22.98
C LEU A 51 -10.82 -56.37 24.17
N VAL A 52 -11.87 -57.17 24.32
CA VAL A 52 -12.70 -57.20 25.52
C VAL A 52 -12.34 -58.48 26.28
N TYR A 53 -11.86 -58.32 27.51
CA TYR A 53 -11.59 -59.41 28.44
C TYR A 53 -12.64 -59.36 29.56
N LEU A 54 -13.33 -60.47 29.77
CA LEU A 54 -14.32 -60.65 30.80
C LEU A 54 -13.96 -61.90 31.60
N GLU A 55 -14.03 -61.79 32.92
CA GLU A 55 -13.84 -62.91 33.82
C GLU A 55 -15.00 -63.02 34.80
N ASN A 56 -15.28 -64.24 35.24
CA ASN A 56 -16.28 -64.50 36.25
C ASN A 56 -15.70 -65.48 37.28
N ASN A 57 -15.72 -65.04 38.54
CA ASN A 57 -15.13 -65.77 39.66
C ASN A 57 -16.18 -66.57 40.46
N LEU A 58 -17.47 -66.43 40.12
CA LEU A 58 -18.58 -67.01 40.86
C LEU A 58 -19.02 -68.36 40.29
N ALA A 59 -19.11 -68.47 38.95
CA ALA A 59 -19.58 -69.67 38.27
C ALA A 59 -18.76 -70.04 37.03
N THR A 60 -18.67 -71.35 36.78
CA THR A 60 -18.20 -71.94 35.52
C THR A 60 -19.34 -71.93 34.50
N GLY A 61 -19.03 -71.94 33.21
CA GLY A 61 -20.05 -72.10 32.18
C GLY A 61 -20.90 -70.85 31.88
N VAL A 62 -20.52 -69.67 32.39
CA VAL A 62 -21.36 -68.45 32.33
C VAL A 62 -21.46 -67.89 30.90
N PHE A 63 -20.39 -68.02 30.12
CA PHE A 63 -20.32 -67.53 28.75
C PHE A 63 -20.88 -68.56 27.77
N THR A 64 -22.20 -68.81 27.87
CA THR A 64 -22.93 -69.71 26.97
C THR A 64 -23.21 -69.06 25.60
N THR A 65 -23.81 -69.80 24.65
CA THR A 65 -24.02 -69.36 23.27
C THR A 65 -24.82 -68.06 23.14
N LYS A 66 -25.96 -67.93 23.83
CA LYS A 66 -26.83 -66.75 23.77
C LYS A 66 -26.15 -65.45 24.26
N PRO A 67 -25.55 -65.40 25.47
CA PRO A 67 -24.76 -64.25 25.89
C PRO A 67 -23.60 -63.92 24.95
N MET A 68 -22.97 -64.94 24.35
CA MET A 68 -21.85 -64.74 23.44
C MET A 68 -22.25 -64.07 22.13
N GLU A 69 -23.40 -64.42 21.54
CA GLU A 69 -23.96 -63.76 20.35
C GLU A 69 -24.21 -62.27 20.60
N ILE A 70 -24.82 -61.93 21.74
CA ILE A 70 -25.09 -60.54 22.13
C ILE A 70 -23.77 -59.79 22.33
N LEU A 71 -22.81 -60.38 23.04
CA LEU A 71 -21.51 -59.75 23.28
C LEU A 71 -20.71 -59.55 21.99
N GLN A 72 -20.81 -60.44 21.01
CA GLN A 72 -20.19 -60.26 19.69
C GLN A 72 -20.85 -59.13 18.89
N MET A 73 -22.18 -58.99 18.96
CA MET A 73 -22.90 -57.90 18.30
C MET A 73 -22.51 -56.54 18.91
N ILE A 74 -22.51 -56.44 20.24
CA ILE A 74 -22.07 -55.23 20.96
C ILE A 74 -20.61 -54.93 20.66
N SER A 75 -19.75 -55.96 20.62
CA SER A 75 -18.34 -55.82 20.28
C SER A 75 -18.13 -55.25 18.88
N THR A 76 -18.93 -55.69 17.90
CA THR A 76 -18.87 -55.15 16.54
C THR A 76 -19.31 -53.69 16.49
N GLN A 77 -20.40 -53.33 17.16
CA GLN A 77 -20.87 -51.94 17.22
C GLN A 77 -19.92 -51.01 17.98
N ALA A 78 -19.33 -51.49 19.08
CA ALA A 78 -18.32 -50.77 19.83
C ALA A 78 -17.06 -50.53 18.97
N ALA A 79 -16.62 -51.54 18.20
CA ALA A 79 -15.50 -51.41 17.28
C ALA A 79 -15.75 -50.32 16.22
N ILE A 80 -16.93 -50.31 15.59
CA ILE A 80 -17.31 -49.30 14.60
C ILE A 80 -17.35 -47.90 15.23
N SER A 81 -17.99 -47.77 16.41
CA SER A 81 -18.14 -46.48 17.09
C SER A 81 -16.80 -45.89 17.52
N LEU A 82 -15.86 -46.72 17.99
CA LEU A 82 -14.51 -46.29 18.35
C LEU A 82 -13.71 -45.81 17.14
N GLU A 83 -13.77 -46.52 16.01
CA GLU A 83 -13.09 -46.09 14.78
C GLU A 83 -13.70 -44.77 14.27
N ASN A 84 -15.03 -44.65 14.25
CA ASN A 84 -15.72 -43.44 13.82
C ASN A 84 -15.34 -42.25 14.70
N SER A 85 -15.38 -42.39 16.02
CA SER A 85 -14.99 -41.33 16.95
C SER A 85 -13.54 -40.88 16.71
N ARG A 86 -12.62 -41.82 16.49
CA ARG A 86 -11.23 -41.51 16.16
C ARG A 86 -11.09 -40.79 14.81
N LEU A 87 -11.84 -41.22 13.80
CA LEU A 87 -11.85 -40.58 12.47
C LEU A 87 -12.39 -39.15 12.55
N TYR A 88 -13.48 -38.93 13.28
CA TYR A 88 -14.07 -37.61 13.48
C TYR A 88 -13.09 -36.67 14.20
N ALA A 89 -12.47 -37.13 15.29
CA ALA A 89 -11.47 -36.33 16.00
C ALA A 89 -10.30 -35.91 15.10
N SER A 90 -9.78 -36.85 14.29
CA SER A 90 -8.69 -36.54 13.35
C SER A 90 -9.12 -35.62 12.21
N LEU A 91 -10.37 -35.74 11.75
CA LEU A 91 -10.92 -34.86 10.72
C LEU A 91 -11.11 -33.44 11.27
N GLU A 92 -11.65 -33.30 12.48
CA GLU A 92 -11.84 -32.03 13.16
C GLU A 92 -10.51 -31.31 13.38
N GLU A 93 -9.48 -32.04 13.85
CA GLU A 93 -8.11 -31.51 13.98
C GLU A 93 -7.57 -31.00 12.64
N LYS A 94 -7.73 -31.77 11.56
CA LYS A 94 -7.29 -31.35 10.22
C LYS A 94 -8.06 -30.16 9.69
N VAL A 95 -9.37 -30.09 9.93
CA VAL A 95 -10.20 -28.96 9.52
C VAL A 95 -9.75 -27.71 10.28
N GLN A 96 -9.50 -27.81 11.58
CA GLN A 96 -9.00 -26.71 12.40
C GLN A 96 -7.64 -26.20 11.88
N GLN A 97 -6.67 -27.10 11.70
CA GLN A 97 -5.35 -26.76 11.14
C GLN A 97 -5.46 -26.07 9.77
N ARG A 98 -6.28 -26.61 8.87
CA ARG A 98 -6.49 -26.02 7.54
C ARG A 98 -7.16 -24.66 7.60
N THR A 99 -8.08 -24.46 8.54
CA THR A 99 -8.77 -23.19 8.72
C THR A 99 -7.80 -22.12 9.20
N GLU A 100 -6.96 -22.44 10.18
CA GLU A 100 -5.90 -21.56 10.67
C GLU A 100 -4.87 -21.22 9.59
N GLU A 101 -4.40 -22.22 8.83
CA GLU A 101 -3.50 -22.00 7.69
C GLU A 101 -4.11 -21.07 6.63
N LEU A 102 -5.41 -21.25 6.33
CA LEU A 102 -6.12 -20.46 5.34
C LEU A 102 -6.29 -19.00 5.81
N GLU A 103 -6.61 -18.81 7.09
CA GLU A 103 -6.75 -17.49 7.69
C GLU A 103 -5.42 -16.73 7.67
N GLN A 104 -4.33 -17.37 8.06
CA GLN A 104 -2.98 -16.79 7.99
C GLN A 104 -2.60 -16.40 6.55
N LYS A 105 -2.89 -17.27 5.56
CA LYS A 105 -2.63 -16.97 4.15
C LYS A 105 -3.47 -15.80 3.64
N ASN A 106 -4.75 -15.72 4.01
CA ASN A 106 -5.62 -14.62 3.63
C ASN A 106 -5.14 -13.29 4.23
N GLN A 107 -4.76 -13.27 5.52
CA GLN A 107 -4.19 -12.09 6.15
C GLN A 107 -2.90 -11.64 5.44
N LYS A 108 -1.99 -12.58 5.13
CA LYS A 108 -0.75 -12.25 4.42
C LYS A 108 -1.01 -11.73 3.00
N LEU A 109 -1.97 -12.32 2.30
CA LEU A 109 -2.37 -11.89 0.96
C LEU A 109 -2.94 -10.46 0.98
N SER A 110 -3.82 -10.16 1.94
CA SER A 110 -4.40 -8.83 2.10
C SER A 110 -3.32 -7.76 2.34
N GLN A 111 -2.37 -8.04 3.24
CA GLN A 111 -1.23 -7.14 3.49
C GLN A 111 -0.38 -6.92 2.23
N THR A 112 -0.09 -7.99 1.50
CA THR A 112 0.72 -7.92 0.27
C THR A 112 0.02 -7.11 -0.82
N LEU A 113 -1.31 -7.24 -0.94
CA LEU A 113 -2.11 -6.45 -1.89
C LEU A 113 -2.12 -4.96 -1.53
N GLU A 114 -2.26 -4.61 -0.26
CA GLU A 114 -2.18 -3.21 0.18
C GLU A 114 -0.80 -2.60 -0.10
N GLU A 115 0.27 -3.34 0.19
CA GLU A 115 1.64 -2.92 -0.11
C GLU A 115 1.86 -2.73 -1.61
N LEU A 116 1.36 -3.66 -2.42
CA LEU A 116 1.43 -3.58 -3.88
C LEU A 116 0.71 -2.35 -4.42
N GLN A 117 -0.52 -2.09 -3.97
CA GLN A 117 -1.28 -0.90 -4.36
C GLN A 117 -0.56 0.40 -3.98
N ARG A 118 -0.04 0.50 -2.74
CA ARG A 118 0.73 1.67 -2.30
C ARG A 118 1.99 1.88 -3.13
N THR A 119 2.63 0.80 -3.57
CA THR A 119 3.82 0.86 -4.40
C THR A 119 3.48 1.29 -5.83
N GLN A 120 2.40 0.77 -6.41
CA GLN A 120 1.92 1.20 -7.74
C GLN A 120 1.56 2.69 -7.78
N VAL A 121 0.87 3.20 -6.76
CA VAL A 121 0.55 4.64 -6.68
C VAL A 121 1.82 5.49 -6.67
N ARG A 122 2.83 5.09 -5.88
CA ARG A 122 4.13 5.78 -5.84
C ARG A 122 4.86 5.72 -7.19
N LEU A 123 4.86 4.57 -7.86
CA LEU A 123 5.48 4.41 -9.18
C LEU A 123 4.81 5.29 -10.23
N ILE A 124 3.48 5.33 -10.29
CA ILE A 124 2.74 6.19 -11.22
C ILE A 124 3.06 7.67 -10.96
N GLN A 125 3.12 8.08 -9.68
CA GLN A 125 3.50 9.45 -9.33
C GLN A 125 4.94 9.78 -9.75
N SER A 126 5.89 8.87 -9.48
CA SER A 126 7.29 9.02 -9.89
C SER A 126 7.44 9.09 -11.41
N GLU A 127 6.76 8.23 -12.17
CA GLU A 127 6.80 8.25 -13.63
C GLU A 127 6.21 9.54 -14.21
N LYS A 128 5.09 10.02 -13.65
CA LYS A 128 4.52 11.32 -14.03
C LYS A 128 5.48 12.47 -13.77
N MET A 129 6.16 12.46 -12.62
CA MET A 129 7.13 13.50 -12.26
C MET A 129 8.38 13.44 -13.15
N SER A 130 8.87 12.25 -13.47
CA SER A 130 10.01 12.06 -14.37
C SER A 130 9.72 12.50 -15.80
N GLY A 131 8.55 12.12 -16.31
CA GLY A 131 8.06 12.55 -17.63
C GLY A 131 7.90 14.07 -17.72
N LEU A 132 7.30 14.68 -16.70
CA LEU A 132 7.20 16.14 -16.58
C LEU A 132 8.60 16.78 -16.46
N GLY A 133 9.48 16.16 -15.69
CA GLY A 133 10.88 16.53 -15.46
C GLY A 133 11.65 16.82 -16.74
N ARG A 134 11.67 15.83 -17.63
CA ARG A 134 12.38 15.89 -18.91
C ARG A 134 11.81 16.93 -19.87
N ILE A 135 10.47 17.04 -19.92
CA ILE A 135 9.78 17.95 -20.84
C ILE A 135 9.97 19.40 -20.38
N VAL A 136 9.77 19.67 -19.09
CA VAL A 136 9.87 21.02 -18.53
C VAL A 136 11.29 21.57 -18.63
N GLY A 137 12.32 20.75 -18.40
CA GLY A 137 13.72 21.19 -18.52
C GLY A 137 14.08 21.71 -19.92
N GLY A 138 13.64 21.02 -20.97
CA GLY A 138 13.86 21.43 -22.37
C GLY A 138 13.02 22.66 -22.76
N ILE A 139 11.72 22.60 -22.49
CA ILE A 139 10.79 23.70 -22.78
C ILE A 139 11.18 24.97 -22.03
N ALA A 140 11.67 24.86 -20.80
CA ALA A 140 12.11 26.02 -20.03
C ALA A 140 13.25 26.79 -20.71
N HIS A 141 14.21 26.09 -21.28
CA HIS A 141 15.28 26.72 -22.05
C HIS A 141 14.75 27.35 -23.34
N GLU A 142 13.82 26.70 -24.03
CA GLU A 142 13.23 27.22 -25.28
C GLU A 142 12.33 28.43 -25.06
N ILE A 143 11.63 28.54 -23.92
CA ILE A 143 10.81 29.72 -23.58
C ILE A 143 11.69 30.87 -23.07
N ASN A 144 12.73 30.59 -22.28
CA ASN A 144 13.60 31.64 -21.77
C ASN A 144 14.33 32.41 -22.88
N ASN A 145 14.66 31.73 -23.98
CA ASN A 145 15.32 32.38 -25.13
C ASN A 145 14.52 33.57 -25.68
N PRO A 146 13.29 33.43 -26.21
CA PRO A 146 12.49 34.54 -26.70
C PRO A 146 12.17 35.58 -25.62
N ILE A 147 11.95 35.16 -24.36
CA ILE A 147 11.69 36.10 -23.25
C ILE A 147 12.89 37.01 -22.99
N ASN A 148 14.11 36.46 -23.00
CA ASN A 148 15.33 37.26 -22.85
C ASN A 148 15.52 38.23 -24.03
N PHE A 149 15.22 37.80 -25.26
CA PHE A 149 15.25 38.68 -26.43
C PHE A 149 14.22 39.83 -26.31
N ILE A 150 12.99 39.54 -25.91
CA ILE A 150 11.93 40.55 -25.75
C ILE A 150 12.28 41.51 -24.62
N SER A 151 12.65 41.01 -23.44
CA SER A 151 13.00 41.83 -22.28
C SER A 151 14.20 42.74 -22.57
N GLY A 152 15.22 42.22 -23.25
CA GLY A 152 16.35 43.02 -23.72
C GLY A 152 15.92 44.12 -24.69
N ASN A 153 15.10 43.79 -25.69
CA ASN A 153 14.61 44.76 -26.67
C ASN A 153 13.70 45.83 -26.07
N VAL A 154 12.88 45.50 -25.05
CA VAL A 154 12.04 46.46 -24.33
C VAL A 154 12.89 47.53 -23.63
N ILE A 155 14.02 47.14 -23.04
CA ILE A 155 14.96 48.09 -22.41
C ILE A 155 15.54 49.04 -23.46
N TYR A 156 15.98 48.53 -24.61
CA TYR A 156 16.49 49.38 -25.69
C TYR A 156 15.41 50.30 -26.26
N ALA A 157 14.19 49.78 -26.48
CA ALA A 157 13.07 50.59 -26.94
C ALA A 157 12.78 51.73 -25.97
N GLN A 158 12.77 51.47 -24.66
CA GLN A 158 12.57 52.50 -23.64
C GLN A 158 13.64 53.59 -23.71
N ASN A 159 14.91 53.20 -23.82
CA ASN A 159 16.01 54.16 -23.94
C ASN A 159 15.90 55.01 -25.23
N TYR A 160 15.57 54.40 -26.37
CA TYR A 160 15.39 55.14 -27.63
C TYR A 160 14.23 56.12 -27.56
N PHE A 161 13.11 55.74 -26.92
CA PHE A 161 11.99 56.65 -26.71
C PHE A 161 12.35 57.81 -25.78
N ASP A 162 13.08 57.54 -24.69
CA ASP A 162 13.54 58.59 -23.77
C ASP A 162 14.49 59.57 -24.46
N GLU A 163 15.41 59.09 -25.30
CA GLU A 163 16.32 59.93 -26.10
C GLU A 163 15.57 60.78 -27.14
N LEU A 164 14.58 60.20 -27.83
CA LEU A 164 13.76 60.94 -28.80
C LEU A 164 12.91 62.02 -28.13
N LEU A 165 12.27 61.72 -27.00
CA LEU A 165 11.50 62.70 -26.23
C LEU A 165 12.38 63.81 -25.68
N TYR A 166 13.60 63.49 -25.24
CA TYR A 166 14.58 64.49 -24.84
C TYR A 166 14.93 65.45 -25.99
N LEU A 167 15.17 64.91 -27.20
CA LEU A 167 15.46 65.73 -28.38
C LEU A 167 14.27 66.64 -28.74
N ILE A 168 13.05 66.11 -28.73
CA ILE A 168 11.83 66.88 -29.02
C ILE A 168 11.65 68.01 -27.99
N HIS A 169 11.88 67.74 -26.70
CA HIS A 169 11.84 68.75 -25.66
C HIS A 169 12.88 69.86 -25.88
N ALA A 170 14.12 69.48 -26.22
CA ALA A 170 15.18 70.44 -26.51
C ALA A 170 14.86 71.36 -27.72
N TYR A 171 14.26 70.81 -28.79
CA TYR A 171 13.77 71.63 -29.91
C TYR A 171 12.62 72.56 -29.50
N GLY A 172 11.76 72.13 -28.58
CA GLY A 172 10.68 72.95 -28.03
C GLY A 172 11.18 74.16 -27.25
N GLU A 173 12.31 74.03 -26.53
CA GLU A 173 12.92 75.14 -25.80
C GLU A 173 13.57 76.18 -26.73
N GLU A 174 14.16 75.74 -27.86
CA GLU A 174 14.84 76.61 -28.83
C GLU A 174 13.88 77.25 -29.87
N LEU A 175 12.67 76.69 -30.06
CA LEU A 175 11.60 77.27 -30.88
C LEU A 175 10.38 77.68 -30.03
N PRO A 176 10.44 78.83 -29.33
CA PRO A 176 9.31 79.33 -28.53
C PRO A 176 8.07 79.73 -29.39
N HIS A 177 8.25 79.89 -30.71
CA HIS A 177 7.18 80.17 -31.67
C HIS A 177 7.31 79.23 -32.88
N PRO A 178 6.88 77.96 -32.76
CA PRO A 178 6.88 77.04 -33.88
C PRO A 178 5.92 77.51 -34.99
N SER A 179 6.11 77.03 -36.21
CA SER A 179 5.21 77.38 -37.32
C SER A 179 3.79 76.84 -37.04
N PRO A 180 2.73 77.45 -37.59
CA PRO A 180 1.34 77.00 -37.37
C PRO A 180 1.15 75.50 -37.67
N MET A 181 1.84 74.98 -38.68
CA MET A 181 1.82 73.56 -39.06
C MET A 181 2.41 72.65 -37.96
N ILE A 182 3.49 73.08 -37.30
CA ILE A 182 4.13 72.31 -36.21
C ILE A 182 3.27 72.38 -34.96
N GLN A 183 2.66 73.53 -34.68
CA GLN A 183 1.82 73.74 -33.51
C GLN A 183 0.53 72.90 -33.57
N GLU A 184 -0.13 72.85 -34.74
CA GLU A 184 -1.26 71.96 -35.00
C GLU A 184 -0.88 70.49 -34.77
N LYS A 185 0.33 70.08 -35.21
CA LYS A 185 0.80 68.70 -35.05
C LYS A 185 1.14 68.34 -33.60
N ILE A 186 1.67 69.27 -32.82
CA ILE A 186 1.93 69.09 -31.39
C ILE A 186 0.60 68.91 -30.62
N GLU A 187 -0.40 69.75 -30.92
CA GLU A 187 -1.74 69.64 -30.31
C GLU A 187 -2.45 68.35 -30.71
N GLU A 188 -2.33 67.90 -31.97
CA GLU A 188 -2.92 66.64 -32.44
C GLU A 188 -2.27 65.39 -31.82
N MET A 189 -0.96 65.42 -31.56
CA MET A 189 -0.21 64.25 -31.10
C MET A 189 -0.26 64.02 -29.58
N ASP A 190 -0.54 65.05 -28.78
CA ASP A 190 -0.49 65.02 -27.30
C ASP A 190 0.76 64.29 -26.76
N LEU A 191 1.91 64.96 -26.90
CA LEU A 191 3.22 64.38 -26.56
C LEU A 191 3.35 63.98 -25.07
N ASP A 192 2.66 64.68 -24.18
CA ASP A 192 2.65 64.38 -22.75
C ASP A 192 1.90 63.08 -22.47
N TYR A 193 0.74 62.87 -23.11
CA TYR A 193 0.03 61.61 -23.05
C TYR A 193 0.87 60.46 -23.63
N LEU A 194 1.43 60.65 -24.83
CA LEU A 194 2.23 59.62 -25.51
C LEU A 194 3.44 59.19 -24.67
N ARG A 195 4.09 60.13 -23.98
CA ARG A 195 5.21 59.85 -23.07
C ARG A 195 4.80 58.93 -21.92
N VAL A 196 3.65 59.18 -21.31
CA VAL A 196 3.15 58.36 -20.21
C VAL A 196 2.73 56.97 -20.73
N ASP A 197 1.96 56.93 -21.81
CA ASP A 197 1.40 55.68 -22.37
C ASP A 197 2.51 54.71 -22.83
N VAL A 198 3.50 55.19 -23.60
CA VAL A 198 4.62 54.34 -24.05
C VAL A 198 5.41 53.78 -22.87
N LYS A 199 5.62 54.59 -21.82
CA LYS A 199 6.31 54.15 -20.61
C LYS A 199 5.51 53.07 -19.87
N GLU A 200 4.19 53.22 -19.76
CA GLU A 200 3.31 52.21 -19.16
C GLU A 200 3.28 50.92 -19.99
N LEU A 201 3.20 51.02 -21.33
CA LEU A 201 3.21 49.87 -22.25
C LEU A 201 4.50 49.05 -22.13
N LEU A 202 5.67 49.71 -22.19
CA LEU A 202 6.97 49.04 -22.07
C LEU A 202 7.17 48.45 -20.68
N THR A 203 6.71 49.15 -19.62
CA THR A 203 6.75 48.63 -18.25
C THR A 203 5.87 47.38 -18.09
N SER A 204 4.67 47.39 -18.67
CA SER A 204 3.76 46.24 -18.68
C SER A 204 4.35 45.04 -19.43
N MET A 205 4.96 45.25 -20.60
CA MET A 205 5.66 44.20 -21.35
C MET A 205 6.83 43.60 -20.55
N LYS A 206 7.62 44.44 -19.89
CA LYS A 206 8.72 44.00 -19.03
C LYS A 206 8.20 43.14 -17.87
N TYR A 207 7.15 43.58 -17.19
CA TYR A 207 6.51 42.81 -16.12
C TYR A 207 5.98 41.45 -16.63
N GLY A 208 5.39 41.41 -17.82
CA GLY A 208 4.96 40.18 -18.47
C GLY A 208 6.12 39.21 -18.72
N CYS A 209 7.23 39.71 -19.25
CA CYS A 209 8.44 38.92 -19.48
C CYS A 209 9.02 38.37 -18.18
N ASP A 210 9.16 39.21 -17.15
CA ASP A 210 9.68 38.81 -15.84
C ASP A 210 8.79 37.76 -15.18
N ARG A 211 7.46 37.89 -15.32
CA ARG A 211 6.50 36.90 -14.80
C ARG A 211 6.65 35.56 -15.50
N ILE A 212 6.74 35.54 -16.83
CA ILE A 212 6.93 34.30 -17.59
C ILE A 212 8.26 33.64 -17.21
N ALA A 213 9.35 34.41 -17.13
CA ALA A 213 10.66 33.91 -16.72
C ALA A 213 10.61 33.26 -15.33
N LYS A 214 9.94 33.89 -14.36
CA LYS A 214 9.76 33.33 -13.02
C LYS A 214 8.91 32.05 -13.02
N ILE A 215 7.86 31.95 -13.85
CA ILE A 215 7.02 30.75 -13.94
C ILE A 215 7.85 29.58 -14.49
N VAL A 216 8.60 29.85 -15.55
CA VAL A 216 9.48 28.87 -16.20
C VAL A 216 10.59 28.42 -15.25
N GLN A 217 11.17 29.34 -14.47
CA GLN A 217 12.14 29.03 -13.43
C GLN A 217 11.54 28.11 -12.34
N GLY A 218 10.33 28.42 -11.86
CA GLY A 218 9.64 27.61 -10.86
C GLY A 218 9.30 26.21 -11.37
N LEU A 219 8.83 26.11 -12.62
CA LEU A 219 8.59 24.83 -13.29
C LEU A 219 9.88 24.00 -13.38
N ARG A 220 11.00 24.59 -13.77
CA ARG A 220 12.30 23.92 -13.85
C ARG A 220 12.80 23.41 -12.50
N THR A 221 12.58 24.17 -11.42
CA THR A 221 12.94 23.71 -10.06
C THR A 221 12.12 22.47 -9.69
N PHE A 222 10.80 22.53 -9.89
CA PHE A 222 9.88 21.42 -9.59
C PHE A 222 10.12 20.18 -10.48
N SER A 223 10.59 20.37 -11.72
CA SER A 223 10.85 19.25 -12.63
C SER A 223 12.20 18.55 -12.36
N ARG A 224 13.05 19.12 -11.50
CA ARG A 224 14.34 18.54 -11.06
C ARG A 224 14.24 17.62 -9.84
N LEU A 225 13.03 17.21 -9.48
CA LEU A 225 12.74 16.22 -8.44
C LEU A 225 13.42 14.84 -8.63
N ASP A 226 13.96 14.56 -9.82
CA ASP A 226 14.66 13.32 -10.18
C ASP A 226 16.18 13.35 -9.97
N GLU A 227 16.77 14.42 -9.42
CA GLU A 227 18.16 14.35 -8.95
C GLU A 227 18.23 13.38 -7.76
N ALA A 228 18.67 12.15 -7.99
CA ALA A 228 18.73 11.05 -7.03
C ALA A 228 19.68 11.26 -5.84
N GLU A 229 20.25 12.46 -5.69
CA GLU A 229 21.19 12.82 -4.64
C GLU A 229 20.51 13.74 -3.62
N MET A 230 20.61 13.37 -2.35
CA MET A 230 20.20 14.26 -1.27
C MET A 230 21.11 15.48 -1.24
N LYS A 231 20.51 16.68 -1.28
CA LYS A 231 21.23 17.94 -1.27
C LYS A 231 20.69 18.86 -0.17
N PRO A 232 21.48 19.83 0.30
CA PRO A 232 20.96 20.87 1.18
C PRO A 232 19.94 21.73 0.42
N VAL A 233 18.71 21.74 0.91
CA VAL A 233 17.58 22.49 0.34
C VAL A 233 17.11 23.54 1.33
N ASP A 234 16.88 24.76 0.83
CA ASP A 234 16.19 25.81 1.56
C ASP A 234 14.68 25.68 1.35
N ILE A 235 13.97 25.36 2.42
CA ILE A 235 12.51 25.13 2.41
C ILE A 235 11.77 26.42 2.00
N HIS A 236 12.29 27.61 2.31
CA HIS A 236 11.64 28.86 1.93
C HIS A 236 11.56 29.02 0.41
N VAL A 237 12.63 28.67 -0.30
CA VAL A 237 12.68 28.74 -1.76
C VAL A 237 11.64 27.81 -2.38
N SER A 238 11.46 26.60 -1.82
CA SER A 238 10.47 25.63 -2.29
C SER A 238 9.03 26.09 -2.04
N ILE A 239 8.75 26.67 -0.86
CA ILE A 239 7.43 27.24 -0.53
C ILE A 239 7.11 28.41 -1.45
N GLU A 240 8.06 29.33 -1.65
CA GLU A 240 7.87 30.49 -2.52
C GLU A 240 7.64 30.09 -3.97
N SER A 241 8.40 29.12 -4.49
CA SER A 241 8.20 28.58 -5.84
C SER A 241 6.81 27.96 -6.00
N SER A 242 6.34 27.23 -4.99
CA SER A 242 5.01 26.60 -4.98
C SER A 242 3.88 27.64 -4.94
N LEU A 243 3.99 28.65 -4.06
CA LEU A 243 3.03 29.75 -3.97
C LEU A 243 2.97 30.55 -5.28
N MET A 244 4.12 30.74 -5.92
CA MET A 244 4.20 31.42 -7.21
C MET A 244 3.45 30.67 -8.32
N LEU A 245 3.61 29.34 -8.39
CA LEU A 245 2.89 28.50 -9.35
C LEU A 245 1.38 28.47 -9.08
N LEU A 246 0.97 28.55 -7.81
CA LEU A 246 -0.44 28.57 -7.39
C LEU A 246 -1.08 29.95 -7.45
N GLN A 247 -0.33 31.01 -7.79
CA GLN A 247 -0.79 32.39 -7.74
C GLN A 247 -2.05 32.64 -8.59
N SER A 248 -2.20 31.96 -9.74
CA SER A 248 -3.41 32.06 -10.58
C SER A 248 -4.65 31.44 -9.92
N ARG A 249 -4.48 30.43 -9.08
CA ARG A 249 -5.57 29.79 -8.32
C ARG A 249 -5.90 30.55 -7.04
N ILE A 250 -4.88 31.09 -6.37
CA ILE A 250 -5.00 31.85 -5.11
C ILE A 250 -5.72 33.18 -5.35
N ASN A 251 -5.40 33.87 -6.45
CA ASN A 251 -6.02 35.15 -6.80
C ASN A 251 -7.45 35.01 -7.33
N GLY A 252 -7.92 33.77 -7.54
CA GLY A 252 -9.23 33.44 -8.09
C GLY A 252 -9.33 33.68 -9.60
N GLU A 253 -9.95 32.74 -10.33
CA GLU A 253 -10.65 33.12 -11.56
C GLU A 253 -11.90 33.92 -11.16
N ALA A 254 -12.44 34.74 -12.07
CA ALA A 254 -13.48 35.76 -11.85
C ALA A 254 -14.75 35.34 -11.06
N ASN A 255 -14.91 34.06 -10.68
CA ASN A 255 -16.02 33.49 -9.93
C ASN A 255 -15.63 32.61 -8.71
N LEU A 256 -14.37 32.58 -8.25
CA LEU A 256 -13.95 31.80 -7.07
C LEU A 256 -13.42 32.69 -5.94
N ARG A 257 -13.66 32.28 -4.68
CA ARG A 257 -13.26 33.00 -3.45
C ARG A 257 -11.76 33.28 -3.46
N GLN A 258 -11.38 34.55 -3.29
CA GLN A 258 -9.99 34.96 -3.07
C GLN A 258 -9.43 34.30 -1.81
N VAL A 259 -8.22 33.74 -1.92
CA VAL A 259 -7.48 33.17 -0.78
C VAL A 259 -6.39 34.15 -0.39
N THR A 260 -6.39 34.61 0.86
CA THR A 260 -5.29 35.43 1.41
C THR A 260 -4.19 34.51 1.95
N VAL A 261 -2.95 34.74 1.51
CA VAL A 261 -1.77 33.99 1.99
C VAL A 261 -0.98 34.89 2.94
N GLU A 262 -0.95 34.54 4.22
CA GLU A 262 -0.09 35.17 5.23
C GLU A 262 1.22 34.38 5.38
N LYS A 263 2.36 35.06 5.24
CA LYS A 263 3.69 34.44 5.29
C LYS A 263 4.38 34.75 6.61
N ASN A 264 4.37 33.80 7.54
CA ASN A 264 5.04 33.90 8.83
C ASN A 264 6.19 32.88 8.90
N TYR A 265 7.32 33.21 8.27
CA TYR A 265 8.49 32.34 8.22
C TYR A 265 9.42 32.56 9.41
N GLY A 266 9.93 31.46 9.98
CA GLY A 266 11.05 31.48 10.93
C GLY A 266 12.38 31.29 10.21
N ASN A 267 13.50 31.49 10.90
CA ASN A 267 14.81 31.23 10.32
C ASN A 267 15.11 29.73 10.41
N LEU A 268 15.03 29.02 9.28
CA LEU A 268 15.24 27.57 9.20
C LEU A 268 16.59 27.25 8.57
N PRO A 269 17.34 26.27 9.10
CA PRO A 269 18.55 25.79 8.45
C PRO A 269 18.21 24.99 7.19
N ASN A 270 19.17 24.86 6.28
CA ASN A 270 19.03 23.98 5.12
C ASN A 270 18.81 22.53 5.58
N VAL A 271 17.87 21.85 4.93
CA VAL A 271 17.54 20.45 5.22
C VAL A 271 18.11 19.56 4.11
N ILE A 272 18.76 18.46 4.50
CA ILE A 272 19.23 17.45 3.55
C ILE A 272 18.03 16.61 3.14
N CYS A 273 17.54 16.82 1.93
CA CYS A 273 16.46 16.03 1.36
C CYS A 273 16.63 15.85 -0.15
N TYR A 274 15.79 14.99 -0.74
CA TYR A 274 15.58 14.99 -2.17
C TYR A 274 14.91 16.33 -2.54
N GLY A 275 15.48 17.05 -3.52
CA GLY A 275 15.00 18.39 -3.89
C GLY A 275 13.55 18.38 -4.35
N ALA A 276 12.75 19.35 -3.89
CA ALA A 276 11.33 19.53 -4.20
C ALA A 276 11.05 20.04 -5.62
#